data_AF-A0A7C6Z503-F1
#
_entry.id   AF-A0A7C6Z503-F1
#
_cell.length_a   1.000
_cell.length_b   1.000
_cell.length_c   1.000
_cell.angle_alpha   90.00
_cell.angle_beta   90.00
_cell.angle_gamma   90.00
#
_symmetry.space_group_name_H-M   'P 1'
#
loop_
_entity.id
_entity.type
_entity.pdbx_description
1 polymer ?
#
loop_
_entity_poly.entity_id
_entity_poly.type
_entity_poly.pdbx_seq_one_letter_code
_entity_poly.pdbx_strand_id
1 'polypeptide(L)'
;MNKANIDLTITAEQTDDMKHCIGFDAQRVKRGKYKAYRNRYITSDDNRGWDDLVSKGLAKKQSFENGIGENPQLYFLSKEGFRFLGGILGVKITEMD
;
A
#
# COMPACT_ATOMS: atom_id res chain seq x y z
N MET A 1 25.09 -3.55 11.65
CA MET A 1 23.71 -3.10 11.93
C MET A 1 22.87 -4.34 12.18
N ASN A 2 22.38 -4.51 13.40
CA ASN A 2 21.45 -5.61 13.73
C ASN A 2 20.19 -5.40 12.88
N LYS A 3 19.89 -6.35 11.99
CA LYS A 3 18.56 -6.45 11.40
C LYS A 3 17.63 -6.81 12.56
N ALA A 4 16.99 -5.81 13.16
CA ALA A 4 15.82 -6.08 13.99
C ALA A 4 14.88 -6.94 13.14
N ASN A 5 14.38 -8.04 13.69
CA ASN A 5 13.34 -8.82 13.04
C ASN A 5 12.11 -7.92 12.94
N ILE A 6 11.95 -7.25 11.80
CA ILE A 6 10.77 -6.44 11.50
C ILE A 6 9.61 -7.42 11.40
N ASP A 7 8.64 -7.29 12.30
CA ASP A 7 7.39 -8.01 12.20
C ASP A 7 6.57 -7.43 11.04
N LEU A 8 6.46 -8.21 9.97
CA LEU A 8 5.70 -7.87 8.77
C LEU A 8 4.31 -8.49 8.76
N THR A 9 3.81 -8.95 9.91
CA THR A 9 2.44 -9.44 10.02
C THR A 9 1.45 -8.32 9.71
N ILE A 10 0.56 -8.55 8.75
CA ILE A 10 -0.54 -7.64 8.40
C ILE A 10 -1.87 -8.38 8.42
N THR A 11 -2.97 -7.66 8.59
CA THR A 11 -4.32 -8.23 8.54
C THR A 11 -4.80 -8.46 7.11
N ALA A 12 -5.88 -9.24 6.97
CA ALA A 12 -6.56 -9.38 5.69
C ALA A 12 -7.10 -8.03 5.18
N GLU A 13 -7.65 -7.21 6.08
CA GLU A 13 -8.12 -5.85 5.77
C GLU A 13 -7.00 -4.96 5.23
N GLN A 14 -5.82 -4.96 5.86
CA GLN A 14 -4.66 -4.24 5.35
C GLN A 14 -4.25 -4.75 3.95
N THR A 15 -4.33 -6.05 3.72
CA THR A 15 -4.04 -6.63 2.40
C THR A 15 -5.04 -6.12 1.35
N ASP A 16 -6.32 -6.05 1.68
CA ASP A 16 -7.37 -5.57 0.79
C ASP A 16 -7.27 -4.06 0.55
N ASP A 17 -6.89 -3.28 1.57
CA ASP A 17 -6.57 -1.86 1.43
C ASP A 17 -5.38 -1.64 0.51
N MET A 18 -4.30 -2.43 0.65
CA MET A 18 -3.15 -2.36 -0.24
C MET A 18 -3.54 -2.68 -1.69
N LYS A 19 -4.38 -3.70 -1.93
CA LYS A 19 -4.94 -4.01 -3.25
C LYS A 19 -5.75 -2.82 -3.78
N HIS A 20 -6.61 -2.25 -2.96
CA HIS A 20 -7.45 -1.12 -3.33
C HIS A 20 -6.59 0.09 -3.73
N CYS A 21 -5.61 0.46 -2.91
CA CYS A 21 -4.70 1.59 -3.14
C CYS A 21 -4.06 1.58 -4.53
N ILE A 22 -3.74 0.39 -5.04
CA ILE A 22 -3.07 0.20 -6.34
C ILE A 22 -4.04 -0.14 -7.48
N GLY A 23 -5.32 -0.29 -7.17
CA GLY A 23 -6.36 -0.69 -8.11
C GLY A 23 -6.20 -2.12 -8.61
N PHE A 24 -5.68 -3.01 -7.75
CA PHE A 24 -5.39 -4.38 -8.12
C PHE A 24 -6.63 -5.09 -8.67
N ASP A 25 -6.44 -5.75 -9.81
CA ASP A 25 -7.45 -6.56 -10.46
C ASP A 25 -6.75 -7.78 -11.07
N ALA A 26 -7.17 -8.96 -10.62
CA ALA A 26 -6.60 -10.23 -11.05
C ALA A 26 -6.75 -10.44 -12.57
N GLN A 27 -7.81 -9.91 -13.19
CA GLN A 27 -8.03 -10.01 -14.63
C GLN A 27 -7.00 -9.22 -15.45
N ARG A 28 -6.33 -8.23 -14.83
CA ARG A 28 -5.31 -7.40 -15.46
C ARG A 28 -3.89 -7.94 -15.27
N VAL A 29 -3.73 -9.05 -14.55
CA VAL A 29 -2.45 -9.74 -14.41
C VAL A 29 -2.10 -10.42 -15.74
N LYS A 30 -0.95 -10.08 -16.30
CA LYS A 30 -0.46 -10.68 -17.56
C LYS A 30 0.93 -11.26 -17.34
N ARG A 31 1.09 -12.56 -17.61
CA ARG A 31 2.36 -13.29 -17.46
C ARG A 31 2.99 -13.10 -16.07
N GLY A 32 2.17 -13.22 -15.02
CA GLY A 32 2.59 -13.06 -13.62
C GLY A 32 2.95 -11.62 -13.22
N LYS A 33 2.61 -10.61 -14.03
CA LYS A 33 2.91 -9.21 -13.78
C LYS A 33 1.63 -8.38 -13.72
N TYR A 34 1.55 -7.48 -12.76
CA TYR A 34 0.50 -6.48 -12.64
C TYR A 34 1.13 -5.08 -12.69
N LYS A 35 0.56 -4.21 -13.54
CA LYS A 35 0.95 -2.80 -13.62
C LYS A 35 -0.10 -1.95 -12.91
N ALA A 36 0.25 -1.41 -11.75
CA ALA A 36 -0.60 -0.51 -10.98
C ALA A 36 -0.77 0.81 -11.73
N TYR A 37 -2.01 1.17 -12.05
CA TYR A 37 -2.36 2.42 -12.74
C TYR A 37 -2.64 3.57 -11.77
N ARG A 38 -2.65 3.26 -10.47
CA ARG A 38 -2.75 4.21 -9.37
C ARG A 38 -1.88 3.70 -8.22
N ASN A 39 -1.56 4.59 -7.31
CA ASN A 39 -0.99 4.28 -6.01
C ASN A 39 -1.42 5.39 -5.07
N ARG A 40 -2.67 5.37 -4.60
CA ARG A 40 -3.15 6.38 -3.66
C ARG A 40 -4.36 5.88 -2.89
N TYR A 41 -4.39 6.18 -1.61
CA TYR A 41 -5.54 6.02 -0.73
C TYR A 41 -5.71 7.31 0.08
N ILE A 42 -6.89 7.93 0.00
CA ILE A 42 -7.19 9.21 0.65
C ILE A 42 -8.19 8.95 1.76
N THR A 43 -7.95 9.53 2.93
CA THR A 43 -8.84 9.47 4.09
C THR A 43 -9.12 10.87 4.61
N SER A 44 -10.21 11.03 5.36
CA SER A 44 -10.60 12.29 6.00
C SER A 44 -9.87 12.58 7.31
N ASP A 45 -9.19 11.58 7.85
CA ASP A 45 -8.40 11.63 9.08
C ASP A 45 -7.31 10.55 9.03
N ASP A 46 -6.49 10.46 10.07
CA ASP A 46 -5.55 9.37 10.30
C ASP A 46 -6.23 8.00 10.23
N ASN A 47 -5.57 7.04 9.60
CA ASN A 47 -6.05 5.67 9.50
C ASN A 47 -5.03 4.72 10.15
N ARG A 48 -5.43 4.12 11.27
CA ARG A 48 -4.57 3.24 12.08
C ARG A 48 -3.99 2.06 11.30
N GLY A 49 -4.78 1.45 10.40
CA GLY A 49 -4.33 0.33 9.58
C GLY A 49 -3.23 0.76 8.61
N TRP A 50 -3.39 1.93 8.01
CA TRP A 50 -2.37 2.52 7.14
C TRP A 50 -1.15 3.05 7.89
N ASP A 51 -1.33 3.65 9.06
CA ASP A 51 -0.23 4.12 9.91
C ASP A 51 0.64 2.96 10.38
N ASP A 52 0.04 1.80 10.69
CA ASP A 52 0.77 0.57 10.98
C ASP A 52 1.58 0.08 9.76
N LEU A 53 1.01 0.10 8.55
CA LEU A 53 1.75 -0.21 7.31
C LEU A 53 2.92 0.76 7.06
N VAL A 54 2.75 2.04 7.41
CA VAL A 54 3.82 3.04 7.34
C VAL A 54 4.93 2.71 8.35
N SER A 55 4.57 2.36 9.58
CA SER A 55 5.54 1.97 10.62
C SER A 55 6.39 0.76 10.22
N LYS A 56 5.82 -0.15 9.40
CA LYS A 56 6.49 -1.34 8.84
C LYS A 56 7.27 -1.05 7.55
N GLY A 57 7.25 0.19 7.05
CA GLY A 57 7.92 0.59 5.81
C GLY A 57 7.22 0.10 4.53
N LEU A 58 6.01 -0.45 4.63
CA LEU A 58 5.22 -0.94 3.49
C LEU A 58 4.42 0.17 2.81
N ALA A 59 4.18 1.27 3.51
CA ALA A 59 3.49 2.44 3.00
C ALA A 59 4.24 3.75 3.30
N LYS A 60 3.80 4.82 2.65
CA LYS A 60 4.16 6.21 2.93
C LYS A 60 2.90 7.00 3.22
N LYS A 61 3.04 8.02 4.06
CA LYS A 61 1.97 8.96 4.45
C LYS A 61 2.39 10.38 4.10
N GLN A 62 1.45 11.19 3.64
CA GLN A 62 1.59 12.63 3.52
C GLN A 62 0.29 13.32 3.95
N SER A 63 0.39 14.54 4.48
CA SER A 63 -0.77 15.39 4.70
C SER A 63 -1.41 15.74 3.35
N PHE A 64 -2.74 15.83 3.34
CA PHE A 64 -3.49 16.26 2.17
C PHE A 64 -4.40 17.42 2.52
N GLU A 65 -3.80 18.59 2.81
CA GLU A 65 -4.47 19.77 3.36
C GLU A 65 -5.70 20.25 2.59
N ASN A 66 -5.75 20.01 1.27
CA ASN A 66 -6.89 20.35 0.41
C ASN A 66 -7.94 19.22 0.31
N GLY A 67 -7.82 18.19 1.14
CA GLY A 67 -8.74 17.07 1.21
C GLY A 67 -10.02 17.38 1.98
N ILE A 68 -10.94 16.41 2.00
CA ILE A 68 -12.19 16.50 2.74
C ILE A 68 -12.00 15.79 4.08
N GLY A 69 -12.18 16.48 5.20
CA GLY A 69 -12.10 15.89 6.54
C GLY A 69 -11.46 16.81 7.58
N GLU A 70 -11.30 16.31 8.80
CA GLU A 70 -10.66 17.03 9.91
C GLU A 70 -9.14 17.08 9.77
N ASN A 71 -8.53 15.98 9.31
CA ASN A 71 -7.08 15.87 9.11
C ASN A 71 -6.79 14.95 7.91
N PRO A 72 -7.19 15.34 6.69
CA PRO A 72 -7.11 14.49 5.52
C PRO A 72 -5.69 13.98 5.24
N GLN A 73 -5.56 12.66 5.10
CA GLN A 73 -4.29 11.99 4.83
C GLN A 73 -4.30 11.33 3.45
N LEU A 74 -3.11 11.19 2.90
CA LEU A 74 -2.88 10.51 1.64
C LEU A 74 -1.76 9.49 1.80
N TYR A 75 -2.10 8.23 1.53
CA TYR A 75 -1.23 7.08 1.65
C TYR A 75 -0.88 6.46 0.29
N PHE A 76 0.31 5.87 0.23
CA PHE A 76 0.88 5.21 -0.95
C PHE A 76 1.58 3.94 -0.51
N LEU A 77 1.60 2.89 -1.35
CA LEU A 77 2.54 1.80 -1.16
C LEU A 77 3.97 2.27 -1.46
N SER A 78 4.91 1.82 -0.65
CA SER A 78 6.34 1.95 -0.93
C SER A 78 6.78 0.90 -1.96
N LYS A 79 8.04 0.96 -2.40
CA LYS A 79 8.62 -0.10 -3.25
C LYS A 79 8.62 -1.45 -2.52
N GLU A 80 8.91 -1.41 -1.22
CA GLU A 80 8.84 -2.54 -0.31
C GLU A 80 7.40 -3.07 -0.19
N GLY A 81 6.40 -2.19 -0.06
CA GLY A 81 4.98 -2.55 -0.06
C GLY A 81 4.53 -3.27 -1.33
N PHE A 82 4.94 -2.79 -2.50
CA PHE A 82 4.68 -3.48 -3.77
C PHE A 82 5.32 -4.87 -3.81
N ARG A 83 6.58 -5.02 -3.36
CA ARG A 83 7.24 -6.33 -3.31
C ARG A 83 6.55 -7.28 -2.33
N PHE A 84 6.17 -6.78 -1.16
CA PHE A 84 5.50 -7.54 -0.12
C PHE A 84 4.12 -8.05 -0.59
N LEU A 85 3.27 -7.15 -1.09
CA LEU A 85 1.96 -7.51 -1.63
C LEU A 85 2.09 -8.46 -2.82
N GLY A 86 3.07 -8.22 -3.70
CA GLY A 86 3.37 -9.12 -4.82
C GLY A 86 3.76 -10.53 -4.37
N GLY A 87 4.50 -10.65 -3.26
CA GLY A 87 4.82 -11.92 -2.62
C GLY A 87 3.58 -12.67 -2.13
N ILE A 88 2.66 -11.96 -1.46
CA ILE A 88 1.37 -12.54 -1.01
C ILE A 88 0.54 -13.03 -2.19
N LEU A 89 0.47 -12.25 -3.26
CA LEU A 89 -0.38 -12.51 -4.42
C LEU A 89 0.25 -13.44 -5.47
N GLY A 90 1.54 -13.77 -5.33
CA GLY A 90 2.29 -14.51 -6.35
C GLY A 90 2.45 -13.75 -7.68
N VAL A 91 2.46 -12.41 -7.65
CA VAL A 91 2.60 -11.57 -8.84
C VAL A 91 3.69 -10.51 -8.67
N LYS A 92 4.39 -10.18 -9.74
CA LYS A 92 5.28 -9.01 -9.76
C LYS A 92 4.45 -7.75 -9.99
N ILE A 93 4.46 -6.85 -9.01
CA ILE A 93 3.77 -5.56 -9.10
C ILE A 93 4.78 -4.46 -9.45
N THR A 94 4.43 -3.61 -10.40
CA THR A 94 5.15 -2.37 -10.72
C THR A 94 4.16 -1.24 -10.94
N GLU A 95 4.57 0.00 -10.73
CA GLU A 95 3.77 1.17 -11.11
C GLU A 95 3.82 1.39 -12.63
N MET A 96 2.79 2.00 -13.21
CA MET A 96 2.85 2.54 -14.57
C MET A 96 3.72 3.79 -14.58
N ASP A 97 4.55 3.93 -15.61
CA ASP A 97 5.33 5.15 -15.86
C ASP A 97 4.41 6.34 -16.18
#